data_AF-A0A7S4VJT4-F1
#
_entry.id   AF-A0A7S4VJT4-F1
#
_cell.length_a   1.000
_cell.length_b   1.000
_cell.length_c   1.000
_cell.angle_alpha   90.00
_cell.angle_beta   90.00
_cell.angle_gamma   90.00
#
_symmetry.space_group_name_H-M   'P 1'
#
loop_
_entity.id
_entity.type
_entity.pdbx_description
1 polymer ?
#
loop_
_entity_poly.entity_id
_entity_poly.type
_entity_poly.pdbx_seq_one_letter_code
_entity_poly.pdbx_strand_id
1 'polypeptide(L)'
;MTFTYPQILLLLFVHSHFVTSGTGKTLVAKAVATEYKLPFLSVKGPELLGSYVGESEANIREVFQMARDAAVSYRSAGVNGGGSAILFFDELDSLAPRRGEVGDGGGVMERVVATLLSELDSGGGNDNRNRATYVGDIDNADNEDTDATQTSPSIFVIGATNRPDLLDPSLLRPGRFDRKVYLGMAMTDDDRVTILSAQMRKYKFQNGVDASTVVRNMIQYVPKQLTGADLSAVASGALSRSLKRLCDEAEKEARILTEEKKRRKQQQQLLQQQERSEMDDGETLPLHTKGDESDVVDVVTVEEVLTSWDVERLEPVVTEEDLIKATHDVKPSVSNEELKKYEALKETFGA
;
A
#
# COMPACT_ATOMS: atom_id res chain seq x y z
N MET A 1 20.45 -16.46 17.20
CA MET A 1 21.50 -15.42 17.32
C MET A 1 20.83 -14.16 17.84
N THR A 2 21.05 -13.87 19.12
CA THR A 2 20.55 -12.67 19.82
C THR A 2 21.40 -11.46 19.43
N PHE A 3 20.89 -10.61 18.54
CA PHE A 3 21.57 -9.36 18.19
C PHE A 3 21.59 -8.42 19.40
N THR A 4 22.76 -8.31 20.02
CA THR A 4 23.06 -7.41 21.15
C THR A 4 23.88 -6.24 20.62
N TYR A 5 23.25 -5.30 19.90
CA TYR A 5 23.87 -4.02 19.53
C TYR A 5 22.80 -2.92 19.37
N PRO A 6 22.92 -1.76 20.05
CA PRO A 6 21.95 -0.67 19.95
C PRO A 6 22.14 0.25 18.72
N GLN A 7 22.79 -0.22 17.64
CA GLN A 7 23.28 0.65 16.55
C GLN A 7 22.91 0.20 15.14
N ILE A 8 21.72 -0.37 14.93
CA ILE A 8 21.27 -0.74 13.58
C ILE A 8 20.40 0.37 12.99
N LEU A 9 21.01 1.52 12.67
CA LEU A 9 20.38 2.52 11.81
C LEU A 9 20.34 1.96 10.38
N LEU A 10 19.31 1.17 10.06
CA LEU A 10 19.17 0.56 8.75
C LEU A 10 18.53 1.55 7.78
N LEU A 11 19.36 2.25 7.04
CA LEU A 11 18.92 3.09 5.94
C LEU A 11 18.60 2.22 4.71
N LEU A 12 17.37 2.33 4.20
CA LEU A 12 17.01 1.89 2.86
C LEU A 12 17.30 3.03 1.86
N PHE A 13 18.60 3.31 1.64
CA PHE A 13 19.02 4.22 0.59
C PHE A 13 19.10 3.54 -0.76
N VAL A 14 18.05 3.80 -1.52
CA VAL A 14 18.04 3.59 -2.95
C VAL A 14 18.96 4.61 -3.62
N HIS A 15 20.17 4.19 -3.96
CA HIS A 15 21.05 4.96 -4.83
C HIS A 15 20.70 4.74 -6.31
N SER A 16 20.15 5.76 -6.97
CA SER A 16 20.25 6.10 -8.40
C SER A 16 18.90 6.48 -9.00
N HIS A 17 18.94 7.54 -9.79
CA HIS A 17 17.86 8.18 -10.51
C HIS A 17 16.73 7.23 -10.94
N PHE A 18 15.48 7.63 -10.66
CA PHE A 18 14.25 7.04 -11.22
C PHE A 18 13.72 5.76 -10.58
N VAL A 19 13.83 5.60 -9.27
CA VAL A 19 12.92 4.69 -8.59
C VAL A 19 11.55 5.34 -8.53
N THR A 20 10.66 4.92 -9.43
CA THR A 20 9.27 5.35 -9.44
C THR A 20 8.62 5.02 -8.09
N SER A 21 7.68 5.88 -7.68
CA SER A 21 6.82 5.61 -6.52
C SER A 21 6.21 4.21 -6.67
N GLY A 22 6.44 3.33 -5.69
CA GLY A 22 5.85 1.97 -5.68
C GLY A 22 6.81 0.78 -5.77
N THR A 23 8.13 0.93 -5.64
CA THR A 23 9.06 -0.22 -5.48
C THR A 23 9.09 -0.85 -4.09
N GLY A 24 8.12 -0.53 -3.23
CA GLY A 24 7.97 -1.19 -1.94
C GLY A 24 8.98 -0.78 -0.87
N LYS A 25 9.69 0.35 -0.98
CA LYS A 25 10.56 0.90 0.10
C LYS A 25 9.84 0.94 1.45
N THR A 26 8.67 1.56 1.47
CA THR A 26 7.78 1.64 2.64
C THR A 26 7.25 0.26 3.04
N LEU A 27 7.01 -0.63 2.08
CA LEU A 27 6.52 -2.00 2.34
C LEU A 27 7.60 -2.86 3.01
N VAL A 28 8.85 -2.77 2.57
CA VAL A 28 9.98 -3.49 3.19
C VAL A 28 10.18 -3.01 4.62
N ALA A 29 10.19 -1.71 4.86
CA ALA A 29 10.31 -1.16 6.22
C ALA A 29 9.16 -1.63 7.14
N LYS A 30 7.92 -1.64 6.63
CA LYS A 30 6.77 -2.19 7.35
C LYS A 30 6.86 -3.70 7.60
N ALA A 31 7.37 -4.46 6.63
CA ALA A 31 7.57 -5.90 6.77
C ALA A 31 8.60 -6.21 7.86
N VAL A 32 9.72 -5.49 7.89
CA VAL A 32 10.73 -5.57 8.96
C VAL A 32 10.08 -5.26 10.31
N ALA A 33 9.33 -4.17 10.42
CA ALA A 33 8.68 -3.82 11.68
C ALA A 33 7.68 -4.87 12.16
N THR A 34 6.93 -5.48 11.23
CA THR A 34 5.96 -6.54 11.53
C THR A 34 6.66 -7.82 12.00
N GLU A 35 7.76 -8.20 11.35
CA GLU A 35 8.55 -9.39 11.67
C GLU A 35 9.15 -9.30 13.09
N TYR A 36 9.74 -8.15 13.41
CA TYR A 36 10.32 -7.89 14.73
C TYR A 36 9.30 -7.44 15.78
N LYS A 37 8.02 -7.28 15.39
CA LYS A 37 6.93 -6.76 16.25
C LYS A 37 7.31 -5.45 16.94
N LEU A 38 7.97 -4.55 16.22
CA LEU A 38 8.38 -3.25 16.76
C LEU A 38 7.31 -2.19 16.43
N PRO A 39 7.08 -1.20 17.33
CA PRO A 39 6.34 0.00 16.98
C PRO A 39 6.91 0.65 15.72
N PHE A 40 6.04 0.98 14.76
CA PHE A 40 6.42 1.58 13.49
C PHE A 40 5.76 2.95 13.35
N LEU A 41 6.56 4.02 13.43
CA LEU A 41 6.14 5.39 13.17
C LEU A 41 6.59 5.78 11.76
N SER A 42 5.65 6.08 10.87
CA SER A 42 5.92 6.51 9.50
C SER A 42 5.56 7.97 9.34
N VAL A 43 6.48 8.74 8.77
CA VAL A 43 6.30 10.17 8.51
C VAL A 43 6.78 10.49 7.11
N LYS A 44 5.99 11.22 6.33
CA LYS A 44 6.43 11.68 5.01
C LYS A 44 7.14 13.01 5.13
N GLY A 45 8.18 13.21 4.34
CA GLY A 45 8.96 14.43 4.34
C GLY A 45 8.12 15.70 4.20
N PRO A 46 7.17 15.79 3.25
CA PRO A 46 6.32 16.98 3.10
C PRO A 46 5.40 17.26 4.30
N GLU A 47 5.02 16.24 5.07
CA GLU A 47 4.12 16.39 6.24
C GLU A 47 4.80 17.16 7.38
N LEU A 48 6.13 17.15 7.43
CA LEU A 48 6.91 17.86 8.44
C LEU A 48 7.20 19.32 8.06
N LEU A 49 6.86 19.75 6.84
CA LEU A 49 7.09 21.11 6.37
C LEU A 49 5.87 21.98 6.70
N GLY A 50 5.99 22.77 7.76
CA GLY A 50 5.00 23.79 8.14
C GLY A 50 5.10 25.06 7.29
N SER A 51 4.01 25.82 7.23
CA SER A 51 3.97 27.13 6.55
C SER A 51 4.53 28.25 7.43
N TYR A 52 4.66 28.01 8.73
CA TYR A 52 5.12 28.99 9.71
C TYR A 52 6.58 28.75 10.11
N VAL A 53 7.31 29.83 10.38
CA VAL A 53 8.72 29.77 10.80
C VAL A 53 8.84 29.03 12.14
N GLY A 54 9.65 27.96 12.18
CA GLY A 54 9.92 27.17 13.38
C GLY A 54 8.95 26.00 13.61
N GLU A 55 7.81 25.98 12.90
CA GLU A 55 6.83 24.88 12.96
C GLU A 55 7.47 23.55 12.49
N SER A 56 8.19 23.57 11.36
CA SER A 56 8.86 22.40 10.83
C SER A 56 9.91 21.80 11.79
N GLU A 57 10.61 22.66 12.55
CA GLU A 57 11.57 22.20 13.56
C GLU A 57 10.87 21.56 14.77
N ALA A 58 9.75 22.14 15.21
CA ALA A 58 8.94 21.60 16.29
C ALA A 58 8.36 20.23 15.89
N ASN A 59 7.82 20.10 14.67
CA ASN A 59 7.27 18.86 14.15
C ASN A 59 8.33 17.74 14.12
N ILE A 60 9.57 18.04 13.75
CA ILE A 60 10.67 17.06 13.82
C ILE A 60 10.90 16.61 15.26
N ARG A 61 11.07 17.55 16.21
CA ARG A 61 11.30 17.20 17.63
C ARG A 61 10.16 16.38 18.20
N GLU A 62 8.92 16.72 17.86
CA GLU A 62 7.71 16.01 18.28
C GLU A 62 7.69 14.58 17.73
N VAL A 63 7.95 14.38 16.44
CA VAL A 63 8.00 13.03 15.85
C VAL A 63 9.06 12.14 16.50
N PHE A 64 10.25 12.69 16.77
CA PHE A 64 11.29 11.96 17.48
C PHE A 64 10.88 11.66 18.92
N GLN A 65 10.19 12.58 19.60
CA GLN A 65 9.68 12.35 20.95
C GLN A 65 8.60 11.26 20.97
N MET A 66 7.63 11.32 20.04
CA MET A 66 6.61 10.29 19.88
C MET A 66 7.22 8.90 19.62
N ALA A 67 8.28 8.82 18.82
CA ALA A 67 9.01 7.56 18.60
C ALA A 67 9.67 7.04 19.89
N ARG A 68 10.26 7.93 20.69
CA ARG A 68 10.84 7.58 21.99
C ARG A 68 9.78 7.13 22.99
N ASP A 69 8.65 7.81 23.06
CA ASP A 69 7.54 7.47 23.94
C ASP A 69 6.91 6.12 23.54
N ALA A 70 6.80 5.85 22.24
CA ALA A 70 6.39 4.54 21.71
C ALA A 70 7.38 3.43 22.12
N ALA A 71 8.69 3.68 22.06
CA ALA A 71 9.70 2.71 22.50
C ALA A 71 9.62 2.43 24.02
N VAL A 72 9.39 3.46 24.84
CA VAL A 72 9.25 3.34 26.31
C VAL A 72 7.97 2.58 26.67
N SER A 73 6.83 2.98 26.10
CA SER A 73 5.54 2.31 26.37
C SER A 73 5.57 0.83 25.96
N TYR A 74 6.21 0.50 24.83
CA TYR A 74 6.34 -0.88 24.37
C TYR A 74 7.22 -1.73 25.30
N ARG A 75 8.23 -1.12 25.94
CA ARG A 75 9.05 -1.78 26.96
C ARG A 75 8.23 -2.15 28.19
N SER A 76 7.44 -1.20 28.70
CA SER A 76 6.63 -1.40 29.91
C SER A 76 5.55 -2.47 29.72
N ALA A 77 5.17 -2.78 28.49
CA ALA A 77 4.22 -3.83 28.15
C ALA A 77 4.80 -5.27 28.22
N GLY A 78 6.08 -5.45 28.57
CA GLY A 78 6.69 -6.77 28.80
C GLY A 78 6.86 -7.63 27.54
N VAL A 79 6.75 -7.03 26.36
CA VAL A 79 6.93 -7.73 25.08
C VAL A 79 8.43 -7.88 24.80
N ASN A 80 8.84 -9.07 24.33
CA ASN A 80 10.24 -9.47 24.06
C ASN A 80 11.05 -8.55 23.10
N GLY A 81 10.46 -7.46 22.60
CA GLY A 81 11.15 -6.41 21.83
C GLY A 81 11.66 -5.34 22.80
N GLY A 82 12.91 -5.48 23.25
CA GLY A 82 13.55 -4.53 24.16
C GLY A 82 13.36 -3.09 23.69
N GLY A 83 12.78 -2.23 24.55
CA GLY A 83 12.21 -0.91 24.25
C GLY A 83 12.85 -0.13 23.11
N SER A 84 12.42 -0.47 21.90
CA SER A 84 12.90 0.11 20.66
C SER A 84 11.74 0.38 19.74
N ALA A 85 11.83 1.43 18.94
CA ALA A 85 10.83 1.78 17.93
C ALA A 85 11.51 2.07 16.59
N ILE A 86 10.81 1.81 15.50
CA ILE A 86 11.26 2.17 14.15
C ILE A 86 10.61 3.50 13.76
N LEU A 87 11.45 4.48 13.42
CA LEU A 87 11.04 5.77 12.86
C LEU A 87 11.39 5.78 11.36
N PHE A 88 10.38 5.75 10.51
CA PHE A 88 10.52 5.72 9.05
C PHE A 88 10.20 7.09 8.44
N PHE A 89 11.18 7.69 7.79
CA PHE A 89 11.04 8.89 6.97
C PHE A 89 10.90 8.50 5.50
N ASP A 90 9.73 8.75 4.90
CA ASP A 90 9.52 8.66 3.46
C ASP A 90 9.82 10.00 2.78
N GLU A 91 10.25 9.99 1.52
CA GLU A 91 10.60 11.21 0.77
C GLU A 91 11.59 12.11 1.52
N LEU A 92 12.65 11.53 2.11
CA LEU A 92 13.63 12.27 2.90
C LEU A 92 14.29 13.43 2.12
N ASP A 93 14.37 13.32 0.79
CA ASP A 93 14.88 14.36 -0.10
C ASP A 93 14.05 15.65 -0.05
N SER A 94 12.78 15.59 0.34
CA SER A 94 11.95 16.77 0.54
C SER A 94 12.31 17.54 1.81
N LEU A 95 12.95 16.91 2.81
CA LEU A 95 13.34 17.52 4.09
C LEU A 95 14.79 17.95 4.17
N ALA A 96 15.64 17.38 3.33
CA ALA A 96 17.07 17.68 3.37
C ALA A 96 17.71 17.78 1.98
N PRO A 97 17.26 18.74 1.16
CA PRO A 97 17.86 19.01 -0.13
C PRO A 97 19.31 19.51 0.05
N ARG A 98 20.11 19.30 -0.99
CA ARG A 98 21.50 19.71 -1.04
C ARG A 98 21.61 21.24 -0.91
N ARG A 99 22.53 21.69 -0.07
CA ARG A 99 22.77 23.12 0.18
C ARG A 99 23.09 23.85 -1.13
N GLY A 100 22.36 24.93 -1.39
CA GLY A 100 22.53 25.76 -2.59
C GLY A 100 21.65 25.40 -3.78
N GLU A 101 20.88 24.30 -3.72
CA GLU A 101 19.97 23.89 -4.81
C GLU A 101 18.58 24.56 -4.73
N VAL A 102 18.15 24.96 -3.53
CA VAL A 102 16.92 25.72 -3.31
C VAL A 102 17.28 27.21 -3.29
N GLY A 103 16.92 27.93 -4.36
CA GLY A 103 17.22 29.35 -4.50
C GLY A 103 16.57 30.21 -3.41
N ASP A 104 17.38 31.02 -2.74
CA ASP A 104 17.13 32.23 -1.91
C ASP A 104 15.90 32.30 -0.96
N GLY A 105 15.14 31.22 -0.82
CA GLY A 105 13.92 31.12 -0.03
C GLY A 105 14.18 30.66 1.40
N GLY A 106 14.92 31.47 2.16
CA GLY A 106 14.98 31.42 3.63
C GLY A 106 15.67 30.20 4.24
N GLY A 107 16.66 30.44 5.12
CA GLY A 107 17.34 29.41 5.92
C GLY A 107 16.44 28.61 6.89
N VAL A 108 15.13 28.56 6.66
CA VAL A 108 14.20 27.59 7.25
C VAL A 108 14.66 26.18 6.93
N MET A 109 14.98 25.86 5.67
CA MET A 109 15.36 24.49 5.32
C MET A 109 16.69 24.07 5.94
N GLU A 110 17.66 24.98 6.00
CA GLU A 110 18.93 24.72 6.69
C GLU A 110 18.73 24.46 8.19
N ARG A 111 17.81 25.17 8.84
CA ARG A 111 17.45 24.93 10.24
C ARG A 111 16.70 23.62 10.46
N VAL A 112 15.83 23.22 9.52
CA VAL A 112 15.15 21.92 9.51
C VAL A 112 16.18 20.79 9.42
N VAL A 113 17.12 20.87 8.47
CA VAL A 113 18.22 19.91 8.35
C VAL A 113 19.09 19.89 9.61
N ALA A 114 19.45 21.05 10.16
CA ALA A 114 20.24 21.13 11.39
C ALA A 114 19.51 20.48 12.58
N THR A 115 18.20 20.68 12.70
CA THR A 115 17.37 20.07 13.75
C THR A 115 17.30 18.55 13.57
N LEU A 116 17.08 18.07 12.34
CA LEU A 116 17.08 16.64 12.03
C LEU A 116 18.43 15.99 12.37
N LEU A 117 19.55 16.63 12.01
CA LEU A 117 20.89 16.16 12.35
C LEU A 117 21.11 16.11 13.87
N SER A 118 20.65 17.14 14.59
CA SER A 118 20.75 17.18 16.05
C SER A 118 19.94 16.06 16.71
N GLU A 119 18.75 15.73 16.21
CA GLU A 119 17.94 14.62 16.75
C GLU A 119 18.55 13.25 16.40
N LEU A 120 19.14 13.09 15.21
CA LEU A 120 19.85 11.88 14.82
C LEU A 120 21.10 11.66 15.68
N ASP A 121 21.90 12.71 15.90
CA ASP A 121 23.10 12.65 16.73
C ASP A 121 22.72 12.40 18.21
N SER A 122 21.58 12.95 18.68
CA SER A 122 21.04 12.74 20.03
C SER A 122 20.53 11.30 20.27
N GLY A 123 19.96 10.66 19.25
CA GLY A 123 19.54 9.26 19.30
C GLY A 123 20.67 8.24 19.13
N GLY A 124 21.79 8.67 18.55
CA GLY A 124 22.97 7.87 18.24
C GLY A 124 23.90 7.66 19.43
N GLY A 125 23.42 6.99 20.49
CA GLY A 125 24.25 6.29 21.48
C GLY A 125 25.57 6.98 21.88
N ASN A 126 25.49 8.19 22.42
CA ASN A 126 26.52 8.79 23.27
C ASN A 126 25.96 10.09 23.88
N ASP A 127 25.14 10.00 24.92
CA ASP A 127 25.12 11.08 25.91
C ASP A 127 24.49 10.65 27.25
N ASN A 128 25.38 10.47 28.20
CA ASN A 128 25.14 10.35 29.64
C ASN A 128 24.76 11.72 30.25
N ARG A 129 24.02 12.58 29.52
CA ARG A 129 23.85 14.01 29.86
C ARG A 129 22.41 14.54 29.90
N ASN A 130 21.40 13.79 29.47
CA ASN A 130 20.00 14.18 29.67
C ASN A 130 19.23 13.17 30.53
N ARG A 131 19.74 12.97 31.76
CA ARG A 131 19.04 12.32 32.88
C ARG A 131 18.27 13.35 33.72
N ALA A 132 17.66 14.33 33.07
CA ALA A 132 16.73 15.28 33.67
C ALA A 132 15.70 15.54 32.56
N THR A 133 14.56 14.86 32.51
CA THR A 133 13.38 15.25 33.30
C THR A 133 12.32 14.18 33.07
N TYR A 134 12.35 13.10 33.86
CA TYR A 134 11.17 12.31 34.17
C TYR A 134 11.26 12.06 35.67
N VAL A 135 10.97 13.12 36.42
CA VAL A 135 10.83 13.07 37.88
C VAL A 135 9.40 12.62 38.13
N GLY A 136 9.25 11.35 38.43
CA GLY A 136 8.01 10.73 38.86
C GLY A 136 8.36 9.39 39.44
N ASP A 137 9.10 9.43 40.56
CA ASP A 137 9.12 8.44 41.64
C ASP A 137 10.16 8.93 42.67
N ILE A 138 9.70 9.80 43.56
CA ILE A 138 10.32 9.96 44.88
C ILE A 138 9.85 8.74 45.64
N ASP A 139 10.75 7.79 45.89
CA ASP A 139 10.88 7.06 47.16
C ASP A 139 11.91 5.94 47.00
N ASN A 140 13.06 6.17 47.64
CA ASN A 140 13.97 5.23 48.30
C ASN A 140 15.43 5.58 48.04
N ALA A 141 15.98 6.32 49.00
CA ALA A 141 17.39 6.24 49.35
C ALA A 141 17.72 4.80 49.78
N ASP A 142 18.98 4.42 49.58
CA ASP A 142 19.63 3.20 50.08
C ASP A 142 19.39 1.94 49.23
N ASN A 143 20.10 1.86 48.09
CA ASN A 143 20.67 0.61 47.57
C ASN A 143 21.83 0.93 46.61
N GLU A 144 23.06 0.83 47.12
CA GLU A 144 24.25 0.53 46.30
C GLU A 144 24.15 -0.92 45.82
N ASP A 145 24.61 -1.19 44.60
CA ASP A 145 24.70 -2.51 43.93
C ASP A 145 23.41 -3.16 43.39
N THR A 146 22.73 -2.49 42.46
CA THR A 146 22.01 -3.20 41.37
C THR A 146 22.36 -2.58 40.01
N ASP A 147 23.14 -3.32 39.23
CA ASP A 147 23.42 -3.09 37.81
C ASP A 147 22.14 -3.33 36.98
N ALA A 148 21.13 -2.49 37.20
CA ALA A 148 20.05 -2.30 36.27
C ALA A 148 20.59 -1.36 35.20
N THR A 149 21.22 -1.91 34.16
CA THR A 149 21.44 -1.21 32.89
C THR A 149 20.09 -0.72 32.37
N GLN A 150 19.66 0.45 32.83
CA GLN A 150 18.58 1.25 32.27
C GLN A 150 19.03 1.66 30.88
N THR A 151 18.88 0.74 29.93
CA THR A 151 19.15 0.98 28.53
C THR A 151 18.20 2.09 28.09
N SER A 152 18.71 3.22 27.62
CA SER A 152 17.85 4.28 27.07
C SER A 152 16.96 3.70 25.96
N PRO A 153 15.72 4.19 25.78
CA PRO A 153 14.90 3.78 24.64
C PRO A 153 15.65 4.03 23.34
N SER A 154 15.87 2.97 22.54
CA SER A 154 16.62 3.06 21.28
C SER A 154 15.66 3.25 20.11
N ILE A 155 15.83 4.33 19.36
CA ILE A 155 15.07 4.55 18.13
C ILE A 155 15.90 4.10 16.92
N PHE A 156 15.28 3.33 16.03
CA PHE A 156 15.86 2.90 14.77
C PHE A 156 15.31 3.77 13.66
N VAL A 157 16.13 4.66 13.10
CA VAL A 157 15.69 5.56 12.03
C VAL A 157 15.96 4.94 10.66
N ILE A 158 14.94 4.92 9.82
CA ILE A 158 15.01 4.46 8.43
C ILE A 158 14.60 5.64 7.54
N GLY A 159 15.49 6.07 6.67
CA GLY A 159 15.20 7.07 5.64
C GLY A 159 15.04 6.42 4.27
N ALA A 160 13.96 6.74 3.57
CA ALA A 160 13.69 6.35 2.20
C ALA A 160 13.68 7.59 1.29
N THR A 161 14.30 7.47 0.13
CA THR A 161 14.34 8.53 -0.89
C THR A 161 14.36 7.90 -2.29
N ASN A 162 13.86 8.64 -3.28
CA ASN A 162 14.04 8.31 -4.70
C ASN A 162 15.17 9.12 -5.36
N ARG A 163 15.66 10.16 -4.68
CA ARG A 163 16.62 11.15 -5.19
C ARG A 163 17.78 11.34 -4.20
N PRO A 164 18.63 10.32 -4.06
CA PRO A 164 19.76 10.33 -3.12
C PRO A 164 20.83 11.36 -3.48
N ASP A 165 20.88 11.78 -4.75
CA ASP A 165 21.73 12.83 -5.30
C ASP A 165 21.36 14.22 -4.77
N LEU A 166 20.08 14.40 -4.41
CA LEU A 166 19.57 15.62 -3.82
C LEU A 166 19.80 15.71 -2.31
N LEU A 167 20.25 14.66 -1.64
CA LEU A 167 20.35 14.68 -0.18
C LEU A 167 21.60 15.41 0.31
N ASP A 168 21.47 16.16 1.40
CA ASP A 168 22.60 16.81 2.06
C ASP A 168 23.65 15.75 2.48
N PRO A 169 24.91 15.82 1.99
CA PRO A 169 25.94 14.83 2.30
C PRO A 169 26.26 14.70 3.79
N SER A 170 25.95 15.72 4.61
CA SER A 170 26.14 15.67 6.05
C SER A 170 25.25 14.63 6.73
N LEU A 171 24.10 14.29 6.15
CA LEU A 171 23.25 13.21 6.63
C LEU A 171 23.89 11.84 6.46
N LEU A 172 24.77 11.67 5.47
CA LEU A 172 25.38 10.39 5.11
C LEU A 172 26.68 10.08 5.87
N ARG A 173 27.00 10.90 6.88
CA ARG A 173 28.21 10.73 7.70
C ARG A 173 28.02 9.60 8.74
N PRO A 174 29.11 8.95 9.18
CA PRO A 174 29.07 7.95 10.24
C PRO A 174 28.29 8.41 11.47
N GLY A 175 27.47 7.53 12.06
CA GLY A 175 26.62 7.83 13.21
C GLY A 175 25.26 8.45 12.87
N ARG A 176 25.02 8.77 11.59
CA ARG A 176 23.73 9.20 11.04
C ARG A 176 23.29 8.14 10.03
N PHE A 177 22.86 8.55 8.83
CA PHE A 177 22.48 7.66 7.75
C PHE A 177 23.70 7.02 7.05
N ASP A 178 24.45 6.21 7.78
CA ASP A 178 25.75 5.68 7.37
C ASP A 178 25.71 4.32 6.67
N ARG A 179 24.73 3.47 7.00
CA ARG A 179 24.40 2.27 6.23
C ARG A 179 23.61 2.67 5.00
N LYS A 180 23.74 1.95 3.88
CA LYS A 180 22.98 2.21 2.65
C LYS A 180 22.53 0.90 2.05
N VAL A 181 21.23 0.70 1.87
CA VAL A 181 20.65 -0.48 1.23
C VAL A 181 19.94 -0.09 -0.06
N TYR A 182 20.45 -0.59 -1.18
CA TYR A 182 19.88 -0.38 -2.50
C TYR A 182 18.72 -1.36 -2.79
N LEU A 183 17.55 -0.82 -3.13
CA LEU A 183 16.43 -1.60 -3.68
C LEU A 183 16.35 -1.37 -5.19
N GLY A 184 16.83 -2.37 -5.94
CA GLY A 184 16.76 -2.37 -7.40
C GLY A 184 15.42 -2.86 -7.95
N MET A 185 15.28 -2.77 -9.27
CA MET A 185 14.17 -3.39 -9.99
C MET A 185 14.31 -4.91 -10.04
N ALA A 186 13.17 -5.61 -10.07
CA ALA A 186 13.13 -7.05 -10.29
C ALA A 186 13.52 -7.37 -11.75
N MET A 187 14.77 -7.81 -11.94
CA MET A 187 15.31 -8.10 -13.28
C MET A 187 15.10 -9.55 -13.71
N THR A 188 15.02 -10.48 -12.75
CA THR A 188 14.83 -11.89 -13.06
C THR A 188 13.36 -12.23 -13.19
N ASP A 189 13.04 -13.20 -14.05
CA ASP A 189 11.66 -13.65 -14.18
C ASP A 189 11.16 -14.28 -12.89
N ASP A 190 12.02 -14.93 -12.10
CA ASP A 190 11.64 -15.49 -10.79
C ASP A 190 11.30 -14.39 -9.75
N ASP A 191 12.05 -13.28 -9.71
CA ASP A 191 11.71 -12.12 -8.84
C ASP A 191 10.34 -11.54 -9.23
N ARG A 192 10.10 -11.39 -10.55
CA ARG A 192 8.86 -10.83 -11.09
C ARG A 192 7.68 -11.76 -10.86
N VAL A 193 7.88 -13.08 -11.02
CA VAL A 193 6.89 -14.10 -10.66
C VAL A 193 6.56 -13.99 -9.18
N THR A 194 7.56 -13.87 -8.31
CA THR A 194 7.36 -13.74 -6.86
C THR A 194 6.54 -12.50 -6.51
N ILE A 195 6.87 -11.34 -7.08
CA ILE A 195 6.15 -10.09 -6.84
C ILE A 195 4.70 -10.18 -7.30
N LEU A 196 4.49 -10.60 -8.55
CA LEU A 196 3.15 -10.62 -9.15
C LEU A 196 2.27 -11.70 -8.50
N SER A 197 2.82 -12.85 -8.16
CA SER A 197 2.11 -13.90 -7.41
C SER A 197 1.73 -13.43 -6.00
N ALA A 198 2.61 -12.69 -5.32
CA ALA A 198 2.31 -12.14 -3.99
C ALA A 198 1.19 -11.08 -4.01
N GLN A 199 1.11 -10.29 -5.09
CA GLN A 199 0.02 -9.34 -5.33
C GLN A 199 -1.31 -10.06 -5.61
N MET A 200 -1.26 -11.16 -6.35
CA MET A 200 -2.42 -11.93 -6.75
C MET A 200 -2.80 -13.06 -5.76
N ARG A 201 -2.15 -13.13 -4.59
CA ARG A 201 -2.38 -14.20 -3.61
C ARG A 201 -3.84 -14.37 -3.14
N LYS A 202 -4.63 -13.31 -3.26
CA LYS A 202 -6.05 -13.28 -2.86
C LYS A 202 -7.01 -13.58 -4.02
N TYR A 203 -6.49 -13.74 -5.23
CA TYR A 203 -7.31 -13.86 -6.43
C TYR A 203 -7.73 -15.32 -6.61
N LYS A 204 -8.89 -15.52 -7.21
CA LYS A 204 -9.36 -16.83 -7.64
C LYS A 204 -9.00 -17.01 -9.11
N PHE A 205 -8.45 -18.16 -9.44
CA PHE A 205 -8.08 -18.51 -10.81
C PHE A 205 -8.92 -19.68 -11.31
N GLN A 206 -9.09 -19.74 -12.63
CA GLN A 206 -9.82 -20.83 -13.27
C GLN A 206 -9.20 -22.18 -12.93
N ASN A 207 -10.04 -23.19 -12.67
CA ASN A 207 -9.65 -24.55 -12.30
C ASN A 207 -8.87 -24.68 -10.97
N GLY A 208 -8.89 -23.64 -10.11
CA GLY A 208 -8.20 -23.69 -8.82
C GLY A 208 -6.67 -23.72 -8.92
N VAL A 209 -6.12 -23.25 -10.03
CA VAL A 209 -4.67 -23.17 -10.24
C VAL A 209 -4.07 -22.11 -9.31
N ASP A 210 -2.88 -22.38 -8.76
CA ASP A 210 -2.16 -21.41 -7.92
C ASP A 210 -1.69 -20.19 -8.73
N ALA A 211 -1.67 -19.04 -8.06
CA ALA A 211 -1.20 -17.77 -8.64
C ALA A 211 0.19 -17.92 -9.26
N SER A 212 1.10 -18.64 -8.59
CA SER A 212 2.49 -18.81 -9.04
C SER A 212 2.58 -19.51 -10.39
N THR A 213 1.72 -20.50 -10.63
CA THR A 213 1.70 -21.27 -11.88
C THR A 213 1.16 -20.41 -13.02
N VAL A 214 0.03 -19.72 -12.80
CA VAL A 214 -0.57 -18.81 -13.80
C VAL A 214 0.41 -17.70 -14.17
N VAL A 215 1.04 -17.08 -13.17
CA VAL A 215 2.01 -16.01 -13.37
C VAL A 215 3.26 -16.52 -14.11
N ARG A 216 3.76 -17.71 -13.78
CA ARG A 216 4.91 -18.31 -14.47
C ARG A 216 4.63 -18.57 -15.95
N ASN A 217 3.41 -18.98 -16.31
CA ASN A 217 3.01 -19.18 -17.70
C ASN A 217 2.95 -17.87 -18.49
N MET A 218 2.51 -16.78 -17.86
CA MET A 218 2.34 -15.50 -18.55
C MET A 218 3.55 -14.56 -18.49
N ILE A 219 4.55 -14.84 -17.65
CA ILE A 219 5.65 -13.90 -17.38
C ILE A 219 6.43 -13.48 -18.63
N GLN A 220 6.47 -14.35 -19.64
CA GLN A 220 7.08 -14.10 -20.95
C GLN A 220 6.38 -13.01 -21.76
N TYR A 221 5.08 -12.78 -21.51
CA TYR A 221 4.30 -11.72 -22.16
C TYR A 221 4.40 -10.39 -21.42
N VAL A 222 4.84 -10.42 -20.16
CA VAL A 222 5.00 -9.22 -19.32
C VAL A 222 6.32 -8.55 -19.68
N PRO A 223 6.33 -7.29 -20.16
CA PRO A 223 7.57 -6.61 -20.52
C PRO A 223 8.50 -6.47 -19.31
N LYS A 224 9.81 -6.62 -19.52
CA LYS A 224 10.84 -6.52 -18.46
C LYS A 224 10.99 -5.10 -17.90
N GLN A 225 10.46 -4.12 -18.59
CA GLN A 225 10.45 -2.70 -18.22
C GLN A 225 9.43 -2.39 -17.12
N LEU A 226 8.52 -3.32 -16.81
CA LEU A 226 7.50 -3.09 -15.78
C LEU A 226 8.12 -3.16 -14.39
N THR A 227 7.92 -2.09 -13.62
CA THR A 227 8.28 -1.97 -12.20
C THR A 227 7.28 -2.72 -11.31
N GLY A 228 7.57 -2.86 -10.02
CA GLY A 228 6.61 -3.45 -9.07
C GLY A 228 5.26 -2.71 -9.00
N ALA A 229 5.26 -1.39 -9.25
CA ALA A 229 4.03 -0.60 -9.36
C ALA A 229 3.26 -0.94 -10.64
N ASP A 230 3.96 -1.08 -11.76
CA ASP A 230 3.34 -1.48 -13.03
C ASP A 230 2.78 -2.91 -12.95
N LEU A 231 3.49 -3.84 -12.31
CA LEU A 231 2.99 -5.19 -12.03
C LEU A 231 1.73 -5.16 -11.16
N SER A 232 1.67 -4.24 -10.18
CA SER A 232 0.45 -4.02 -9.37
C SER A 232 -0.72 -3.53 -10.23
N ALA A 233 -0.44 -2.66 -11.20
CA ALA A 233 -1.43 -2.17 -12.15
C ALA A 233 -1.92 -3.30 -13.07
N VAL A 234 -1.04 -4.20 -13.53
CA VAL A 234 -1.42 -5.40 -14.29
C VAL A 234 -2.35 -6.29 -13.46
N ALA A 235 -1.99 -6.59 -12.21
CA ALA A 235 -2.83 -7.40 -11.33
C ALA A 235 -4.20 -6.75 -11.07
N SER A 236 -4.24 -5.44 -10.82
CA SER A 236 -5.50 -4.71 -10.59
C SER A 236 -6.36 -4.60 -11.86
N GLY A 237 -5.73 -4.43 -13.02
CA GLY A 237 -6.39 -4.42 -14.32
C GLY A 237 -7.01 -5.78 -14.65
N ALA A 238 -6.31 -6.88 -14.38
CA ALA A 238 -6.84 -8.23 -14.57
C ALA A 238 -8.07 -8.50 -13.69
N LEU A 239 -8.02 -8.11 -12.41
CA LEU A 239 -9.17 -8.22 -11.51
C LEU A 239 -10.36 -7.39 -12.02
N SER A 240 -10.11 -6.15 -12.44
CA SER A 240 -11.16 -5.26 -12.96
C SER A 240 -11.83 -5.84 -14.22
N ARG A 241 -11.06 -6.50 -15.08
CA ARG A 241 -11.57 -7.21 -16.27
C ARG A 241 -12.44 -8.40 -15.89
N SER A 242 -12.03 -9.19 -14.89
CA SER A 242 -12.85 -10.30 -14.39
C SER A 242 -14.16 -9.84 -13.74
N LEU A 243 -14.12 -8.74 -12.98
CA LEU A 243 -15.30 -8.14 -12.38
C LEU A 243 -16.26 -7.59 -13.44
N LYS A 244 -15.73 -6.93 -14.48
CA LYS A 244 -16.54 -6.45 -15.60
C LYS A 244 -17.26 -7.60 -16.31
N ARG A 245 -16.57 -8.72 -16.55
CA ARG A 245 -17.19 -9.92 -17.13
C ARG A 245 -18.35 -10.44 -16.27
N LEU A 246 -18.19 -10.44 -14.95
CA LEU A 246 -19.21 -10.84 -14.00
C LEU A 246 -20.43 -9.91 -14.07
N CYS A 247 -20.21 -8.59 -14.11
CA CYS A 247 -21.30 -7.62 -14.31
C CYS A 247 -22.00 -7.79 -15.67
N ASP A 248 -21.24 -8.01 -16.75
CA ASP A 248 -21.78 -8.24 -18.09
C ASP A 248 -22.63 -9.52 -18.15
N GLU A 249 -22.29 -10.55 -17.37
CA GLU A 249 -23.09 -11.78 -17.23
C GLU A 249 -24.39 -11.51 -16.47
N ALA A 250 -24.32 -10.80 -15.34
CA ALA A 250 -25.49 -10.41 -14.57
C ALA A 250 -26.46 -9.53 -15.38
N GLU A 251 -25.93 -8.59 -16.17
CA GLU A 251 -26.73 -7.77 -17.08
C GLU A 251 -27.44 -8.61 -18.17
N LYS A 252 -26.77 -9.61 -18.74
CA LYS A 252 -27.38 -10.51 -19.73
C LYS A 252 -28.49 -11.34 -19.10
N GLU A 253 -28.26 -11.88 -17.92
CA GLU A 253 -29.26 -12.68 -17.20
C GLU A 253 -30.48 -11.82 -16.82
N ALA A 254 -30.27 -10.58 -16.36
CA ALA A 254 -31.35 -9.62 -16.09
C ALA A 254 -32.20 -9.34 -17.34
N ARG A 255 -31.56 -9.18 -18.51
CA ARG A 255 -32.27 -8.99 -19.79
C ARG A 255 -33.12 -10.20 -20.15
N ILE A 256 -32.57 -11.41 -20.05
CA ILE A 256 -33.29 -12.66 -20.36
C ILE A 256 -34.49 -12.83 -19.42
N LEU A 257 -34.30 -12.66 -18.12
CA LEU A 257 -35.37 -12.80 -17.13
C LEU A 257 -36.47 -11.73 -17.32
N THR A 258 -36.08 -10.51 -17.70
CA THR A 258 -37.05 -9.45 -18.06
C THR A 258 -37.87 -9.84 -19.28
N GLU A 259 -37.25 -10.40 -20.32
CA GLU A 259 -37.95 -10.88 -21.52
C GLU A 259 -38.87 -12.07 -21.21
N GLU A 260 -38.45 -13.00 -20.35
CA GLU A 260 -39.30 -14.11 -19.91
C GLU A 260 -40.50 -13.64 -19.09
N LYS A 261 -40.31 -12.71 -18.14
CA LYS A 261 -41.42 -12.10 -17.38
C LYS A 261 -42.42 -11.42 -18.32
N LYS A 262 -41.94 -10.70 -19.35
CA LYS A 262 -42.79 -10.10 -20.39
C LYS A 262 -43.60 -11.13 -21.15
N ARG A 263 -42.97 -12.21 -21.63
CA ARG A 263 -43.64 -13.30 -22.37
C ARG A 263 -44.70 -13.99 -21.50
N ARG A 264 -44.41 -14.27 -20.24
CA ARG A 264 -45.37 -14.90 -19.30
C ARG A 264 -46.58 -14.00 -19.02
N LYS A 265 -46.36 -12.69 -18.79
CA LYS A 265 -47.46 -11.72 -18.61
C LYS A 265 -48.34 -11.63 -19.87
N GLN A 266 -47.74 -11.57 -21.06
CA GLN A 266 -48.48 -11.55 -22.33
C GLN A 266 -49.29 -12.85 -22.55
N GLN A 267 -48.71 -14.01 -22.27
CA GLN A 267 -49.41 -15.29 -22.43
C GLN A 267 -50.59 -15.42 -21.46
N GLN A 268 -50.44 -14.98 -20.21
CA GLN A 268 -51.54 -14.95 -19.24
C GLN A 268 -52.66 -13.98 -19.65
N GLN A 269 -52.33 -12.81 -20.18
CA GLN A 269 -53.34 -11.86 -20.68
C GLN A 269 -54.12 -12.45 -21.87
N LEU A 270 -53.45 -13.15 -22.78
CA LEU A 270 -54.09 -13.82 -23.91
C LEU A 270 -55.03 -14.96 -23.46
N LEU A 271 -54.60 -15.78 -22.50
CA LEU A 271 -55.43 -16.84 -21.90
C LEU A 271 -56.68 -16.24 -21.22
N GLN A 272 -56.52 -15.19 -20.41
CA GLN A 272 -57.64 -14.52 -19.74
C GLN A 272 -58.63 -13.89 -20.74
N GLN A 273 -58.15 -13.39 -21.89
CA GLN A 273 -59.02 -12.88 -22.94
C GLN A 273 -59.82 -13.99 -23.64
N GLN A 274 -59.20 -15.15 -23.90
CA GLN A 274 -59.88 -16.31 -24.48
C GLN A 274 -60.97 -16.85 -23.53
N GLU A 275 -60.65 -17.04 -22.26
CA GLU A 275 -61.63 -17.48 -21.25
C GLU A 275 -62.79 -16.48 -21.09
N ARG A 276 -62.52 -15.17 -21.18
CA ARG A 276 -63.58 -14.14 -21.18
C ARG A 276 -64.48 -14.19 -22.40
N SER A 277 -63.94 -14.51 -23.58
CA SER A 277 -64.73 -14.61 -24.81
C SER A 277 -65.61 -15.87 -24.86
N GLU A 278 -65.24 -16.93 -24.14
CA GLU A 278 -66.03 -18.17 -24.06
C GLU A 278 -67.15 -18.11 -23.00
N MET A 279 -67.15 -17.09 -22.13
CA MET A 279 -68.20 -16.87 -21.11
C MET A 279 -69.27 -15.83 -21.50
N ASP A 280 -69.15 -15.16 -22.65
CA ASP A 280 -70.05 -14.07 -23.07
C ASP A 280 -71.17 -14.55 -24.03
N ASP A 281 -71.99 -15.50 -23.56
CA ASP A 281 -73.29 -15.86 -24.16
C ASP A 281 -74.48 -15.34 -23.30
N GLY A 282 -74.26 -14.39 -22.40
CA GLY A 282 -75.33 -13.88 -21.53
C GLY A 282 -75.04 -12.56 -20.81
N GLU A 283 -75.67 -11.50 -21.31
CA GLU A 283 -75.91 -10.17 -20.71
C GLU A 283 -74.71 -9.22 -20.49
N THR A 284 -74.66 -8.22 -21.38
CA THR A 284 -73.82 -7.03 -21.27
C THR A 284 -74.29 -6.03 -20.20
N LEU A 285 -73.39 -5.63 -19.30
CA LEU A 285 -73.45 -4.37 -18.54
C LEU A 285 -72.10 -3.63 -18.69
N PRO A 286 -72.09 -2.30 -18.90
CA PRO A 286 -70.85 -1.57 -19.16
C PRO A 286 -70.13 -1.27 -17.85
N LEU A 287 -68.88 -1.72 -17.71
CA LEU A 287 -68.02 -1.32 -16.60
C LEU A 287 -66.98 -0.29 -17.06
N HIS A 288 -66.87 0.77 -16.25
CA HIS A 288 -65.90 1.86 -16.30
C HIS A 288 -64.50 1.45 -16.77
N THR A 289 -64.01 2.13 -17.81
CA THR A 289 -62.59 2.19 -18.17
C THR A 289 -61.84 3.05 -17.16
N LYS A 290 -61.30 2.44 -16.11
CA LYS A 290 -60.16 3.03 -15.40
C LYS A 290 -58.92 2.75 -16.24
N GLY A 291 -58.46 3.79 -16.94
CA GLY A 291 -57.21 3.77 -17.69
C GLY A 291 -56.00 3.57 -16.77
N ASP A 292 -55.09 2.73 -17.26
CA ASP A 292 -53.65 2.97 -17.33
C ASP A 292 -52.88 3.23 -16.04
N GLU A 293 -52.83 2.26 -15.12
CA GLU A 293 -51.76 2.20 -14.10
C GLU A 293 -51.03 0.84 -13.99
N SER A 294 -51.37 -0.17 -14.80
CA SER A 294 -50.88 -1.55 -14.59
C SER A 294 -49.94 -2.12 -15.65
N ASP A 295 -49.49 -1.34 -16.62
CA ASP A 295 -48.53 -1.79 -17.65
C ASP A 295 -47.07 -1.47 -17.31
N VAL A 296 -46.75 -1.24 -16.04
CA VAL A 296 -45.35 -1.26 -15.61
C VAL A 296 -44.91 -2.72 -15.56
N VAL A 297 -44.25 -3.16 -16.63
CA VAL A 297 -43.51 -4.42 -16.58
C VAL A 297 -42.35 -4.21 -15.62
N ASP A 298 -42.38 -4.87 -14.46
CA ASP A 298 -41.25 -4.95 -13.54
C ASP A 298 -40.01 -5.46 -14.29
N VAL A 299 -39.10 -4.54 -14.59
CA VAL A 299 -37.80 -4.84 -15.19
C VAL A 299 -36.96 -5.52 -14.10
N VAL A 300 -36.42 -6.70 -14.41
CA VAL A 300 -35.50 -7.36 -13.50
C VAL A 300 -34.22 -6.53 -13.46
N THR A 301 -33.86 -6.06 -12.28
CA THR A 301 -32.65 -5.26 -12.10
C THR A 301 -31.42 -6.16 -11.98
N VAL A 302 -30.24 -5.60 -12.25
CA VAL A 302 -28.97 -6.32 -12.04
C VAL A 302 -28.79 -6.68 -10.56
N GLU A 303 -29.30 -5.85 -9.65
CA GLU A 303 -29.25 -6.09 -8.21
C GLU A 303 -30.09 -7.33 -7.80
N GLU A 304 -31.29 -7.50 -8.39
CA GLU A 304 -32.10 -8.71 -8.20
C GLU A 304 -31.38 -9.97 -8.68
N VAL A 305 -30.64 -9.88 -9.79
CA VAL A 305 -29.86 -11.01 -10.31
C VAL A 305 -28.68 -11.32 -9.39
N LEU A 306 -27.88 -10.31 -9.02
CA LEU A 306 -26.70 -10.51 -8.18
C LEU A 306 -27.08 -11.03 -6.77
N THR A 307 -28.21 -10.60 -6.22
CA THR A 307 -28.71 -11.11 -4.93
C THR A 307 -29.25 -12.54 -5.01
N SER A 308 -29.64 -12.99 -6.20
CA SER A 308 -30.04 -14.39 -6.43
C SER A 308 -28.87 -15.36 -6.59
N TRP A 309 -27.65 -14.84 -6.80
CA TRP A 309 -26.47 -15.67 -7.00
C TRP A 309 -25.85 -16.13 -5.68
N ASP A 310 -25.31 -17.35 -5.68
CA ASP A 310 -24.52 -17.84 -4.56
C ASP A 310 -23.21 -17.06 -4.39
N VAL A 311 -22.70 -17.00 -3.16
CA VAL A 311 -21.46 -16.26 -2.81
C VAL A 311 -20.27 -16.71 -3.67
N GLU A 312 -20.17 -18.01 -3.99
CA GLU A 312 -19.11 -18.54 -4.85
C GLU A 312 -19.17 -18.00 -6.28
N ARG A 313 -20.37 -17.72 -6.81
CA ARG A 313 -20.57 -17.17 -8.16
C ARG A 313 -20.24 -15.68 -8.22
N LEU A 314 -20.34 -14.97 -7.09
CA LEU A 314 -19.98 -13.56 -6.97
C LEU A 314 -18.46 -13.33 -6.89
N GLU A 315 -17.66 -14.38 -6.62
CA GLU A 315 -16.21 -14.26 -6.60
C GLU A 315 -15.65 -14.14 -8.03
N PRO A 316 -14.95 -13.03 -8.36
CA PRO A 316 -14.40 -12.85 -9.69
C PRO A 316 -13.25 -13.82 -9.94
N VAL A 317 -13.40 -14.66 -10.97
CA VAL A 317 -12.37 -15.60 -11.42
C VAL A 317 -11.52 -14.93 -12.50
N VAL A 318 -10.23 -14.78 -12.22
CA VAL A 318 -9.23 -14.20 -13.14
C VAL A 318 -8.68 -15.28 -14.06
N THR A 319 -8.60 -14.98 -15.37
CA THR A 319 -8.02 -15.88 -16.37
C THR A 319 -6.63 -15.41 -16.84
N GLU A 320 -5.87 -16.31 -17.48
CA GLU A 320 -4.61 -15.95 -18.13
C GLU A 320 -4.81 -14.87 -19.22
N GLU A 321 -5.95 -14.91 -19.91
CA GLU A 321 -6.27 -13.93 -20.94
C GLU A 321 -6.50 -12.52 -20.35
N ASP A 322 -7.14 -12.42 -19.18
CA ASP A 322 -7.35 -11.14 -18.48
C ASP A 322 -6.00 -10.49 -18.12
N LEU A 323 -5.07 -11.32 -17.66
CA LEU A 323 -3.69 -10.94 -17.31
C LEU A 323 -2.88 -10.47 -18.52
N ILE A 324 -2.93 -11.21 -19.63
CA ILE A 324 -2.25 -10.84 -20.87
C ILE A 324 -2.83 -9.52 -21.39
N LYS A 325 -4.16 -9.36 -21.39
CA LYS A 325 -4.80 -8.11 -21.82
C LYS A 325 -4.41 -6.94 -20.92
N ALA A 326 -4.45 -7.13 -19.60
CA ALA A 326 -4.04 -6.10 -18.64
C ALA A 326 -2.57 -5.67 -18.83
N THR A 327 -1.70 -6.61 -19.19
CA THR A 327 -0.30 -6.32 -19.50
C THR A 327 -0.14 -5.36 -20.68
N HIS A 328 -0.99 -5.47 -21.71
CA HIS A 328 -0.94 -4.58 -22.87
C HIS A 328 -1.50 -3.18 -22.56
N ASP A 329 -2.38 -3.05 -21.56
CA ASP A 329 -2.93 -1.76 -21.15
C ASP A 329 -1.92 -0.93 -20.33
N VAL A 330 -0.98 -1.60 -19.65
CA VAL A 330 -0.01 -0.95 -18.76
C VAL A 330 1.19 -0.44 -19.57
N LYS A 331 1.32 0.88 -19.63
CA LYS A 331 2.51 1.53 -20.18
C LYS A 331 3.68 1.35 -19.20
N PRO A 332 4.85 0.86 -19.63
CA PRO A 332 6.01 0.74 -18.76
C PRO A 332 6.44 2.09 -18.19
N SER A 333 6.73 2.11 -16.90
CA SER A 333 7.24 3.30 -16.23
C SER A 333 8.72 3.57 -16.50
N VAL A 334 9.47 2.55 -16.93
CA VAL A 334 10.93 2.63 -17.13
C VAL A 334 11.26 2.42 -18.61
N SER A 335 12.16 3.26 -19.13
CA SER A 335 12.63 3.16 -20.52
C SER A 335 13.70 2.08 -20.70
N ASN A 336 13.91 1.65 -21.95
CA ASN A 336 14.97 0.67 -22.28
C ASN A 336 16.39 1.19 -21.96
N GLU A 337 16.61 2.49 -22.03
CA GLU A 337 17.90 3.09 -21.70
C GLU A 337 18.15 3.07 -20.19
N GLU A 338 17.11 3.31 -19.40
CA GLU A 338 17.17 3.23 -17.93
C GLU A 338 17.36 1.80 -17.45
N LEU A 339 16.69 0.82 -18.09
CA LEU A 339 16.85 -0.59 -17.74
C LEU A 339 18.32 -1.05 -17.82
N LYS A 340 19.06 -0.61 -18.84
CA LYS A 340 20.49 -0.89 -18.98
C LYS A 340 21.33 -0.24 -17.87
N LYS A 341 20.94 0.97 -17.42
CA LYS A 341 21.62 1.63 -16.29
C LYS A 341 21.39 0.85 -15.00
N TYR A 342 20.17 0.34 -14.79
CA TYR A 342 19.87 -0.52 -13.65
C TYR A 342 20.73 -1.78 -13.64
N GLU A 343 20.84 -2.47 -14.78
CA GLU A 343 21.67 -3.67 -14.92
C GLU A 343 23.14 -3.38 -14.56
N ALA A 344 23.70 -2.28 -15.06
CA ALA A 344 25.07 -1.86 -14.75
C ALA A 344 25.28 -1.50 -13.27
N LEU A 345 24.29 -0.86 -12.62
CA LEU A 345 24.35 -0.54 -11.20
C LEU A 345 24.30 -1.79 -10.32
N LYS A 346 23.51 -2.79 -10.71
CA LYS A 346 23.45 -4.07 -9.99
C LYS A 346 24.81 -4.78 -9.98
N GLU A 347 25.57 -4.72 -11.07
CA GLU A 347 26.94 -5.28 -11.10
C GLU A 347 27.92 -4.50 -10.22
N THR A 348 27.68 -3.20 -10.03
CA THR A 348 28.57 -2.32 -9.25
C THR A 348 28.29 -2.39 -7.74
N PHE A 349 27.01 -2.55 -7.36
CA PHE A 349 26.54 -2.54 -5.97
C PHE A 349 26.11 -3.93 -5.47
N GLY A 350 26.03 -4.93 -6.34
CA GLY A 350 25.66 -6.31 -6.02
C GLY A 350 26.88 -7.15 -5.63
N ALA A 351 27.44 -6.87 -4.45
CA ALA A 351 28.27 -7.79 -3.68
C ALA A 351 27.91 -7.68 -2.20
#